data_AF-A0A8K1JVH9-F1
#
_entry.id   AF-A0A8K1JVH9-F1
#
_cell.length_a   1.000
_cell.length_b   1.000
_cell.length_c   1.000
_cell.angle_alpha   90.00
_cell.angle_beta   90.00
_cell.angle_gamma   90.00
#
_symmetry.space_group_name_H-M   'P 1'
#
loop_
_entity.id
_entity.type
_entity.pdbx_description
1 polymer ?
#
loop_
_entity_poly.entity_id
_entity_poly.type
_entity_poly.pdbx_seq_one_letter_code
_entity_poly.pdbx_strand_id
1 'polypeptide(L)' 'MAKSKDIRVTVILECTSCVRNSVNKESTGISRYITQKNRHNTPSRLELRKFCPCCCKHTIHGEIKK' A
#
# COMPACT_ATOMS: atom_id res chain seq x y z
N MET A 1 -28.31 -9.44 14.26
CA MET A 1 -28.08 -9.23 12.80
C MET A 1 -26.67 -9.68 12.48
N ALA A 2 -26.51 -10.74 11.69
CA ALA A 2 -25.20 -11.24 11.28
C ALA A 2 -24.49 -10.15 10.48
N LYS A 3 -23.30 -9.70 10.92
CA LYS A 3 -22.46 -8.79 10.14
C LYS A 3 -22.13 -9.50 8.83
N SER A 4 -22.78 -9.11 7.75
CA SER A 4 -22.42 -9.50 6.39
C SER A 4 -20.91 -9.25 6.25
N LYS A 5 -20.16 -10.32 6.06
CA LYS A 5 -18.70 -10.30 5.95
C LYS A 5 -18.35 -9.35 4.79
N ASP A 6 -17.89 -8.14 5.11
CA ASP A 6 -17.68 -7.09 4.12
C ASP A 6 -16.79 -7.60 2.97
N ILE A 7 -17.38 -7.69 1.78
CA ILE A 7 -16.73 -8.21 0.56
C ILE A 7 -15.60 -7.28 0.14
N ARG A 8 -15.76 -5.97 0.42
CA ARG A 8 -14.75 -4.93 0.22
C ARG A 8 -13.96 -4.72 1.50
N VAL A 9 -12.65 -4.86 1.40
CA VAL A 9 -11.73 -4.72 2.53
C VAL A 9 -10.78 -3.58 2.29
N THR A 10 -10.56 -2.76 3.31
CA THR A 10 -9.54 -1.73 3.31
C THR A 10 -8.16 -2.37 3.36
N VAL A 11 -7.34 -2.08 2.36
CA VAL A 11 -5.96 -2.58 2.24
C VAL A 11 -5.00 -1.40 2.19
N ILE A 12 -3.79 -1.63 2.72
CA ILE A 12 -2.72 -0.64 2.73
C ILE A 12 -1.70 -1.06 1.68
N LEU A 13 -1.36 -0.13 0.77
CA LEU A 13 -0.30 -0.31 -0.21
C LEU A 13 0.95 0.44 0.25
N GLU A 14 2.07 -0.25 0.34
CA GLU A 14 3.35 0.31 0.77
C GLU A 14 4.36 0.31 -0.37
N CYS A 15 5.14 1.39 -0.49
CA CYS A 15 6.20 1.49 -1.50
C CYS A 15 7.28 0.43 -1.28
N THR A 16 7.58 -0.38 -2.30
CA THR A 16 8.61 -1.42 -2.22
C THR A 16 10.03 -0.86 -2.34
N SER A 17 10.18 0.33 -2.92
CA SER A 17 11.48 0.97 -3.18
C SER A 17 11.92 1.93 -2.06
N CYS A 18 11.04 2.24 -1.10
CA CYS A 18 11.39 3.05 0.06
C CYS A 18 12.24 2.18 1.01
N VAL A 19 13.54 2.44 1.05
CA VAL A 19 14.43 1.83 2.04
C VAL A 19 14.35 2.67 3.32
N ARG A 20 14.16 2.02 4.49
CA ARG A 20 14.18 2.69 5.81
C ARG A 20 15.49 3.43 6.12
N ASN A 21 16.53 3.20 5.32
CA ASN A 21 17.91 3.66 5.54
C ASN A 21 18.22 4.95 4.79
N SER A 22 17.35 5.96 4.82
CA SER A 22 17.78 7.31 4.46
C SER A 22 18.55 7.91 5.65
N VAL A 23 19.88 7.81 5.56
CA VAL A 23 20.87 8.50 6.42
C VAL A 23 20.67 10.03 6.40
N ASN A 24 19.88 10.54 5.45
CA ASN A 24 19.53 11.95 5.33
C ASN A 24 18.11 12.18 5.88
N LYS A 25 18.01 13.04 6.90
CA LYS A 25 16.84 13.36 7.75
C LYS A 25 15.59 13.91 7.04
N GLU A 26 15.52 13.90 5.71
CA GLU A 26 14.46 14.59 4.94
C GLU A 26 13.35 13.66 4.43
N SER A 27 13.63 12.35 4.25
CA SER A 27 12.59 11.37 3.92
C SER A 27 12.04 10.70 5.19
N THR A 28 11.04 11.33 5.81
CA THR A 28 10.45 10.99 7.13
C THR A 28 9.70 9.65 7.20
N GLY A 29 9.77 8.78 6.19
CA GLY A 29 9.16 7.45 6.28
C GLY A 29 8.93 6.74 4.96
N ILE A 30 8.07 5.71 5.02
CA ILE A 30 7.65 4.92 3.87
C ILE A 30 6.30 5.45 3.37
N SER A 31 6.19 5.68 2.06
CA SER A 31 4.94 6.07 1.40
C SER A 31 3.90 4.96 1.51
N ARG A 32 2.72 5.28 2.05
CA ARG A 32 1.58 4.37 2.22
C ARG A 32 0.30 4.96 1.65
N TYR A 33 -0.46 4.13 0.95
CA TYR A 33 -1.78 4.45 0.43
C TYR A 33 -2.85 3.55 1.05
N ILE A 34 -4.00 4.13 1.37
CA ILE A 34 -5.18 3.39 1.82
C ILE A 34 -6.09 3.22 0.61
N THR A 35 -6.48 1.99 0.32
CA THR A 35 -7.41 1.67 -0.78
C THR A 35 -8.39 0.59 -0.34
N GLN A 36 -9.44 0.38 -1.11
CA GLN A 36 -10.38 -0.73 -0.89
C GLN A 36 -10.18 -1.77 -1.97
N LYS A 37 -10.13 -3.04 -1.58
CA LYS A 37 -10.03 -4.19 -2.47
C LYS A 37 -11.20 -5.13 -2.24
N ASN A 38 -11.80 -5.62 -3.33
CA ASN A 38 -12.77 -6.72 -3.25
C ASN A 38 -12.01 -8.05 -3.18
N ARG A 39 -12.12 -8.75 -2.04
CA ARG A 39 -11.41 -10.02 -1.82
C ARG A 39 -11.89 -11.16 -2.74
N HIS A 40 -13.13 -11.10 -3.21
CA HIS A 40 -13.70 -12.12 -4.10
C HIS A 40 -13.19 -11.97 -5.53
N ASN A 41 -13.23 -10.75 -6.07
CA ASN A 41 -12.84 -10.48 -7.45
C ASN A 41 -11.31 -10.47 -7.63
N THR A 42 -10.57 -10.02 -6.60
CA THR A 42 -9.11 -9.89 -6.65
C THR A 42 -8.48 -10.56 -5.43
N PRO A 43 -8.34 -11.90 -5.44
CA PRO A 43 -7.75 -12.63 -4.32
C PRO A 43 -6.23 -12.44 -4.19
N SER A 44 -5.53 -12.19 -5.30
CA SER A 44 -4.07 -11.94 -5.34
C SER A 44 -3.67 -10.62 -4.69
N ARG A 45 -2.42 -10.51 -4.23
CA ARG A 45 -1.88 -9.27 -3.64
C ARG A 45 -1.99 -8.13 -4.66
N LEU A 46 -2.51 -6.98 -4.23
CA LEU A 46 -2.62 -5.82 -5.09
C LEU A 46 -1.26 -5.11 -5.19
N GLU A 47 -0.78 -4.93 -6.42
CA GLU A 47 0.41 -4.16 -6.73
C GLU A 47 0.03 -3.05 -7.72
N LEU A 48 0.25 -1.80 -7.33
CA LEU A 48 -0.08 -0.64 -8.17
C LEU A 48 1.12 0.28 -8.29
N ARG A 49 1.37 0.77 -9.49
CA ARG A 49 2.34 1.83 -9.72
C ARG A 49 1.72 3.16 -9.28
N LYS A 50 2.24 3.73 -8.19
CA LYS A 50 1.81 5.02 -7.63
C LYS A 50 3.00 5.92 -7.44
N PHE A 51 2.74 7.23 -7.43
CA PHE A 51 3.76 8.20 -7.07
C PHE A 51 4.22 7.93 -5.64
N CYS A 52 5.51 8.07 -5.37
CA CYS A 52 6.05 8.00 -4.02
C CYS A 52 6.63 9.37 -3.67
N PRO A 53 6.05 10.10 -2.68
CA PRO A 53 6.59 11.38 -2.24
C PRO A 53 8.01 11.26 -1.70
N CYS A 54 8.35 10.13 -1.06
CA CYS A 54 9.66 9.90 -0.46
C CYS A 54 10.75 9.64 -1.51
N CYS A 55 10.39 9.08 -2.67
CA CYS A 55 11.34 8.80 -3.76
C CYS A 55 11.23 9.76 -4.93
N CYS A 56 10.29 10.72 -4.87
CA CYS A 56 9.92 11.66 -5.93
C CYS A 56 9.69 11.01 -7.31
N LYS A 57 9.27 9.74 -7.35
CA LYS A 57 9.08 8.97 -8.59
C LYS A 57 7.94 7.96 -8.47
N HIS A 58 7.45 7.48 -9.61
CA HIS A 58 6.43 6.44 -9.67
C HIS A 58 7.04 5.05 -9.42
N THR A 59 6.76 4.50 -8.26
CA THR A 59 7.25 3.19 -7.80
C THR A 59 6.09 2.21 -7.64
N ILE A 60 6.43 0.93 -7.54
CA ILE A 60 5.46 -0.12 -7.26
C ILE A 60 5.12 -0.06 -5.76
N HIS A 61 3.84 0.03 -5.45
CA HIS A 61 3.31 -0.08 -4.10
C HIS A 61 2.55 -1.39 -3.97
N GLY A 62 2.98 -2.23 -3.03
CA GLY A 62 2.41 -3.56 -2.81
C GLY A 62 1.53 -3.61 -1.56
N GLU A 63 0.50 -4.45 -1.61
CA GLU A 63 -0.39 -4.72 -0.48
C GLU A 63 0.37 -5.33 0.71
N ILE A 64 0.28 -4.66 1.86
CA ILE A 64 0.76 -5.19 3.13
C ILE A 64 -0.33 -6.01 3.80
N LYS A 65 0.04 -7.24 4.19
CA LYS A 65 -0.74 -8.02 5.14
C LYS A 65 -0.49 -7.47 6.54
N LYS A 66 -1.57 -7.06 7.20
CA LYS A 66 -1.57 -6.81 8.64
C LYS A 66 -1.66 -8.14 9.39
#